data_AF-N1UHA3-F1
#
_entry.id   AF-N1UHA3-F1
#
_cell.length_a   1.000
_cell.length_b   1.000
_cell.length_c   1.000
_cell.angle_alpha   90.00
_cell.angle_beta   90.00
_cell.angle_gamma   90.00
#
_symmetry.space_group_name_H-M   'P 1'
#
loop_
_entity.id
_entity.type
_entity.pdbx_description
1 polymer ?
#
loop_
_entity_poly.entity_id
_entity_poly.type
_entity_poly.pdbx_seq_one_letter_code
_entity_poly.pdbx_strand_id
1 'polypeptide(L)'
;MKIGIVKHLNARPLTWGFEKNKEHVVVYENPAILKDYLLNGEIDLGLISSIECVRNQDAFNTYYGAGVCAREKVRSILFFQNKKEKFPP
;
A
#
# COMPACT_ATOMS: atom_id res chain seq x y z
N MET A 1 7.25 5.38 16.88
CA MET A 1 7.23 5.41 15.39
C MET A 1 5.79 5.50 14.93
N LYS A 2 5.48 6.44 14.02
CA LYS A 2 4.19 6.60 13.37
C LYS A 2 4.16 5.80 12.07
N ILE A 3 3.26 4.84 11.97
CA ILE A 3 3.19 3.90 10.85
C ILE A 3 1.86 4.07 10.12
N GLY A 4 1.94 4.47 8.86
CA GLY A 4 0.83 4.50 7.92
C GLY A 4 0.50 3.12 7.39
N ILE A 5 -0.73 2.65 7.61
CA ILE A 5 -1.20 1.35 7.10
C ILE A 5 -2.50 1.47 6.32
N VAL A 6 -2.68 0.57 5.36
CA VAL A 6 -3.86 0.48 4.50
C VAL A 6 -4.87 -0.51 5.08
N LYS A 7 -6.17 -0.27 4.85
CA LYS A 7 -7.25 -1.18 5.30
C LYS A 7 -7.56 -2.33 4.33
N HIS A 8 -6.68 -2.62 3.38
CA HIS A 8 -6.89 -3.70 2.40
C HIS A 8 -6.75 -5.08 3.04
N LEU A 9 -7.63 -6.01 2.64
CA LEU A 9 -7.68 -7.36 3.22
C LEU A 9 -6.36 -8.13 3.06
N ASN A 10 -5.70 -7.97 1.91
CA ASN A 10 -4.42 -8.62 1.61
C ASN A 10 -3.26 -8.10 2.47
N ALA A 11 -3.37 -6.90 3.03
CA ALA A 11 -2.37 -6.30 3.91
C ALA A 11 -2.58 -6.70 5.39
N ARG A 12 -3.76 -7.22 5.76
CA ARG A 12 -4.12 -7.49 7.17
C ARG A 12 -3.11 -8.34 7.94
N PRO A 13 -2.55 -9.43 7.39
CA PRO A 13 -1.55 -10.21 8.12
C PRO A 13 -0.31 -9.39 8.50
N LEU A 14 0.13 -8.49 7.59
CA LEU A 14 1.26 -7.60 7.83
C LEU A 14 0.91 -6.50 8.82
N THR A 15 -0.24 -5.84 8.63
CA THR A 15 -0.64 -4.71 9.47
C THR A 15 -0.96 -5.14 10.90
N TRP A 16 -1.48 -6.35 11.10
CA TRP A 16 -1.83 -6.88 12.42
C TRP A 16 -0.64 -6.88 13.40
N GLY A 17 0.57 -7.20 12.92
CA GLY A 17 1.77 -7.16 13.75
C GLY A 17 2.08 -5.75 14.26
N PHE A 18 1.96 -4.75 13.40
CA PHE A 18 2.15 -3.34 13.79
C PHE A 18 1.04 -2.85 14.73
N GLU A 19 -0.21 -3.25 14.49
CA GLU A 19 -1.37 -2.91 15.34
C GLU A 19 -1.24 -3.48 16.77
N LYS A 20 -0.57 -4.63 16.94
CA LYS A 20 -0.40 -5.28 18.25
C LYS A 20 0.75 -4.70 19.07
N ASN A 21 1.73 -4.07 18.44
CA ASN A 21 2.83 -3.45 19.15
C ASN A 21 2.43 -2.05 19.66
N LYS A 22 2.34 -1.89 20.99
CA LYS A 22 1.95 -0.62 21.63
C LYS A 22 2.98 0.49 21.50
N GLU A 23 4.22 0.19 21.09
CA GLU A 23 5.27 1.19 20.83
C GLU A 23 5.06 1.95 19.51
N HIS A 24 4.12 1.49 18.68
CA HIS A 24 3.80 2.10 17.39
C HIS A 24 2.50 2.90 17.47
N VAL A 25 2.49 4.05 16.82
CA VAL A 25 1.27 4.84 16.59
C VAL A 25 0.81 4.53 15.17
N VAL A 26 -0.32 3.85 15.06
CA VAL A 26 -0.83 3.39 13.77
C VAL A 26 -1.79 4.42 13.18
N VAL A 27 -1.52 4.85 11.95
CA VAL A 27 -2.34 5.79 11.17
C VAL A 27 -2.98 5.01 10.03
N TYR A 28 -4.30 4.99 9.97
CA TYR A 28 -5.01 4.28 8.91
C TYR A 28 -5.44 5.24 7.81
N GLU A 29 -4.91 5.05 6.61
CA GLU A 29 -5.33 5.85 5.47
C GLU A 29 -5.20 5.11 4.13
N ASN A 30 -5.69 5.74 3.07
CA ASN A 30 -5.50 5.26 1.70
C ASN A 30 -4.03 5.39 1.26
N PRO A 31 -3.51 4.48 0.41
CA PRO A 31 -2.11 4.49 -0.01
C PRO A 31 -1.63 5.83 -0.59
N ALA A 32 -2.49 6.52 -1.36
CA ALA A 32 -2.15 7.81 -1.96
C ALA A 32 -1.92 8.90 -0.91
N ILE A 33 -2.75 8.93 0.14
CA ILE A 33 -2.65 9.89 1.26
C ILE A 33 -1.43 9.55 2.11
N LEU A 34 -1.16 8.27 2.37
CA LEU A 34 0.02 7.84 3.11
C LEU A 34 1.33 8.24 2.43
N LYS A 35 1.37 8.30 1.09
CA LYS A 35 2.52 8.84 0.35
C LYS A 35 2.73 10.33 0.64
N ASP A 36 1.67 11.14 0.70
CA ASP A 36 1.78 12.55 1.06
C ASP A 36 2.26 12.72 2.51
N TYR A 37 1.72 11.92 3.43
CA TYR A 37 2.17 11.93 4.83
C TYR A 37 3.64 11.55 4.99
N LEU A 38 4.14 10.60 4.19
CA LEU A 38 5.57 10.27 4.17
C LEU A 38 6.41 11.45 3.67
N LEU A 39 6.04 12.07 2.55
CA LEU A 39 6.77 13.22 2.00
C LEU A 39 6.82 14.40 2.97
N ASN A 40 5.72 14.63 3.70
CA ASN A 40 5.59 15.72 4.66
C ASN A 40 6.19 15.40 6.04
N GLY A 41 6.67 14.17 6.27
CA GLY A 41 7.18 13.74 7.58
C GLY A 41 6.10 13.59 8.66
N GLU A 42 4.83 13.45 8.27
CA GLU A 42 3.71 13.22 9.20
C GLU A 42 3.71 11.79 9.76
N ILE A 43 4.26 10.84 8.98
CA ILE A 43 4.51 9.45 9.36
C ILE A 43 5.95 9.04 9.04
N ASP A 44 6.49 8.08 9.79
CA ASP A 44 7.88 7.62 9.67
C ASP A 44 8.02 6.44 8.68
N LEU A 45 6.95 5.64 8.56
CA LEU A 45 6.87 4.44 7.72
C LEU A 45 5.47 4.35 7.13
N GLY A 46 5.33 3.94 5.87
CA GLY A 46 4.03 3.81 5.23
C GLY A 46 3.95 2.65 4.26
N LEU A 47 2.82 1.92 4.28
CA LEU A 47 2.51 0.93 3.26
C LEU A 47 1.87 1.64 2.05
N ILE A 48 2.69 1.92 1.04
CA ILE A 48 2.28 2.61 -0.21
C ILE A 48 2.42 1.69 -1.43
N SER A 49 1.94 2.15 -2.59
CA SER A 49 2.12 1.43 -3.85
C SER A 49 3.60 1.33 -4.21
N SER A 50 4.02 0.19 -4.76
CA SER A 50 5.39 0.01 -5.26
C SER A 50 5.76 1.00 -6.37
N ILE A 51 4.77 1.49 -7.12
CA ILE A 51 4.98 2.55 -8.12
C ILE A 51 5.41 3.85 -7.45
N GLU A 52 4.83 4.20 -6.30
CA GLU A 52 5.21 5.40 -5.56
C GLU A 52 6.59 5.26 -4.92
N CYS A 53 6.97 4.05 -4.48
CA CYS A 53 8.34 3.79 -4.03
C CYS A 53 9.37 4.09 -5.14
N VAL A 54 9.10 3.64 -6.38
CA VAL A 54 10.01 3.86 -7.52
C VAL A 54 10.01 5.32 -7.96
N ARG A 55 8.85 5.97 -8.03
CA ARG A 55 8.72 7.38 -8.44
C ARG A 55 9.43 8.35 -7.49
N ASN A 56 9.47 8.02 -6.20
CA ASN A 56 10.02 8.86 -5.15
C ASN A 56 11.32 8.26 -4.57
N GLN A 57 12.08 7.51 -5.38
CA GLN A 57 13.31 6.83 -4.96
C GLN A 57 14.38 7.77 -4.39
N ASP A 58 14.37 9.04 -4.80
CA ASP A 58 15.30 10.06 -4.28
C ASP A 58 14.91 10.56 -2.88
N ALA A 59 13.64 10.35 -2.48
CA ALA A 59 13.09 10.79 -1.21
C ALA A 59 12.86 9.63 -0.21
N PHE A 60 12.64 8.41 -0.70
CA PHE A 60 12.26 7.27 0.12
C PHE A 60 13.30 6.15 0.10
N ASN A 61 13.48 5.50 1.24
CA ASN A 61 14.14 4.19 1.31
C ASN A 61 13.09 3.08 1.31
N THR A 62 13.21 2.11 0.39
CA THR A 62 12.25 1.01 0.24
C THR A 62 12.74 -0.24 0.95
N TYR A 63 11.87 -0.86 1.76
CA TYR A 63 12.15 -2.14 2.41
C TYR A 63 11.71 -3.32 1.53
N TYR A 64 12.63 -4.23 1.23
CA TYR A 64 12.39 -5.37 0.33
C TYR A 64 12.17 -6.71 1.07
N GLY A 65 12.26 -6.73 2.40
CA GLY A 65 12.06 -7.97 3.18
C GLY A 65 10.60 -8.40 3.33
N ALA A 66 9.65 -7.46 3.19
CA ALA A 66 8.22 -7.74 3.31
C ALA A 66 7.40 -6.77 2.44
N GLY A 67 6.28 -7.25 1.91
CA GLY A 67 5.36 -6.45 1.11
C GLY A 67 4.10 -7.22 0.73
N VAL A 68 3.14 -6.52 0.11
CA VAL A 68 1.94 -7.14 -0.46
C VAL A 68 2.26 -7.56 -1.89
N CYS A 69 2.65 -8.83 -2.05
CA CYS A 69 3.14 -9.38 -3.32
C CYS A 69 2.43 -10.69 -3.68
N ALA A 70 2.39 -11.02 -4.97
CA ALA A 70 1.91 -12.30 -5.46
C ALA A 70 2.89 -12.83 -6.52
N ARG A 71 3.22 -14.12 -6.48
CA ARG A 71 4.11 -14.76 -7.47
C ARG A 71 3.41 -15.04 -8.80
N GLU A 72 2.10 -15.27 -8.73
CA GLU A 72 1.25 -15.56 -9.88
C GLU A 72 -0.03 -14.69 -9.82
N LYS A 73 -1.21 -15.31 -9.77
CA LYS A 73 -2.50 -14.63 -9.82
C LYS A 73 -2.84 -13.97 -8.48
N VAL A 74 -2.88 -12.65 -8.44
CA VAL A 74 -3.31 -11.86 -7.26
C VAL A 74 -4.82 -11.95 -6.98
N ARG A 75 -5.64 -12.22 -8.01
CA ARG A 75 -7.11 -12.41 -7.96
C ARG A 75 -7.94 -11.22 -7.44
N SER A 76 -7.32 -10.15 -6.93
CA SER A 76 -8.00 -8.92 -6.50
C SER A 76 -7.82 -7.75 -7.47
N ILE A 77 -7.02 -7.91 -8.53
CA ILE A 77 -6.89 -6.96 -9.63
C ILE A 77 -7.46 -7.64 -10.87
N LEU A 78 -8.61 -7.14 -11.34
CA LEU A 78 -9.42 -7.79 -12.35
C LEU A 78 -9.85 -6.76 -13.40
N PHE A 79 -9.78 -7.14 -14.66
CA PHE A 79 -10.39 -6.39 -15.76
C PHE A 79 -11.71 -7.03 -16.11
N PHE A 80 -12.79 -6.27 -15.97
CA PHE A 80 -14.13 -6.71 -16.36
C PHE A 80 -14.54 -5.98 -17.62
N GLN A 81 -15.00 -6.73 -18.63
CA GLN A 81 -15.62 -6.18 -19.82
C GLN A 81 -17.14 -6.32 -19.71
N ASN A 82 -17.87 -5.28 -20.10
CA ASN A 82 -19.31 -5.36 -20.18
C ASN A 82 -19.71 -6.21 -21.40
N LYS A 83 -20.43 -7.32 -21.17
CA LYS A 83 -20.89 -8.23 -22.25
C LYS A 83 -21.83 -7.57 -23.28
N LYS A 84 -22.47 -6.45 -22.90
CA LYS A 84 -23.37 -5.68 -23.77
C LYS A 84 -22.65 -4.59 -24.56
N GLU A 85 -21.40 -4.29 -24.20
CA GLU A 85 -20.56 -3.42 -24.98
C GLU A 85 -20.26 -4.13 -26.30
N LYS A 86 -20.84 -3.66 -27.40
CA LYS A 86 -20.19 -3.87 -28.70
C LYS A 86 -18.91 -3.07 -28.58
N PHE A 87 -17.78 -3.76 -28.54
CA PHE A 87 -16.43 -3.20 -28.68
C PHE A 87 -16.51 -1.88 -29.48
N PRO A 88 -16.17 -0.70 -28.93
CA PRO A 88 -15.83 0.41 -29.82
C PRO A 88 -14.53 0.03 -30.56
N PRO A 89 -14.30 0.56 -31.77
CA PRO A 89 -13.36 0.04 -32.78
C PRO A 89 -11.92 -0.14 -32.30
#